data_AF-A0A0D0CFN1-F1
#
_entry.id   AF-A0A0D0CFN1-F1
#
_cell.length_a   1.000
_cell.length_b   1.000
_cell.length_c   1.000
_cell.angle_alpha   90.00
_cell.angle_beta   90.00
_cell.angle_gamma   90.00
#
_symmetry.space_group_name_H-M   'P 1'
#
loop_
_entity.id
_entity.type
_entity.pdbx_description
1 polymer ?
#
loop_
_entity_poly.entity_id
_entity_poly.type
_entity_poly.pdbx_seq_one_letter_code
_entity_poly.pdbx_strand_id
1 'polypeptide(L)' 'QGSNVHFSGVLSTKGKEDFIDVANQLKIKTTGTKLELLKAIRAHFDTHTELKSDAQFKGLFNS' A
#
# COMPACT_ATOMS: atom_id res chain seq x y z
N GLN A 1 -15.44 -9.22 7.66
CA GLN A 1 -14.43 -10.27 7.40
C GLN A 1 -13.19 -9.56 6.88
N GLY A 2 -12.23 -9.25 7.75
CA GLY A 2 -11.00 -8.55 7.35
C GLY A 2 -10.09 -9.55 6.66
N SER A 3 -10.04 -9.50 5.33
CA SER A 3 -9.11 -10.30 4.55
C SER A 3 -7.69 -9.91 4.97
N ASN A 4 -6.92 -10.89 5.43
CA ASN A 4 -5.50 -10.78 5.74
C ASN A 4 -4.76 -10.71 4.38
N VAL A 5 -4.89 -9.57 3.69
CA VAL A 5 -4.34 -9.36 2.35
C VAL A 5 -2.84 -9.17 2.50
N HIS A 6 -2.09 -10.21 2.17
CA HIS A 6 -0.64 -10.14 2.12
C HIS A 6 -0.23 -9.51 0.79
N PHE A 7 0.35 -8.31 0.84
CA PHE A 7 0.73 -7.62 -0.37
C PHE A 7 2.12 -8.08 -0.83
N SER A 8 2.13 -9.00 -1.80
CA SER A 8 3.36 -9.45 -2.48
C SER A 8 3.54 -8.74 -3.83
N GLY A 9 4.80 -8.44 -4.18
CA GLY A 9 5.17 -7.84 -5.45
C GLY A 9 5.33 -6.32 -5.36
N VAL A 10 6.29 -5.81 -6.14
CA VAL A 10 6.69 -4.40 -6.10
C VAL A 10 5.49 -3.49 -6.33
N LEU A 11 5.32 -2.47 -5.49
CA LEU A 11 4.21 -1.51 -5.60
C LEU A 11 4.09 -0.92 -7.02
N SER A 12 5.19 -0.80 -7.76
CA SER A 12 5.24 -0.31 -9.14
C SER A 12 4.56 -1.21 -10.18
N THR A 13 4.42 -2.51 -9.93
CA THR A 13 3.80 -3.47 -10.86
C THR A 13 2.31 -3.67 -10.61
N LYS A 14 1.79 -3.09 -9.53
CA LYS A 14 0.40 -3.27 -9.06
C LYS A 14 -0.61 -2.38 -9.81
N GLY A 15 -1.87 -2.85 -9.81
CA GLY A 15 -3.01 -2.18 -10.43
C GLY A 15 -3.53 -1.00 -9.60
N LYS A 16 -4.54 -0.29 -10.12
CA LYS A 16 -5.22 0.76 -9.34
C LYS A 16 -6.01 0.15 -8.18
N GLU A 17 -6.62 -1.02 -8.38
CA GLU A 17 -7.40 -1.73 -7.37
C GLU A 17 -6.53 -2.19 -6.20
N ASP A 18 -5.34 -2.74 -6.48
CA ASP A 18 -4.33 -3.02 -5.43
C ASP A 18 -4.01 -1.79 -4.58
N PHE A 19 -3.86 -0.61 -5.20
CA PHE A 19 -3.59 0.62 -4.45
C PHE A 19 -4.77 1.03 -3.58
N ILE A 20 -6.00 0.78 -4.02
CA ILE A 20 -7.19 1.02 -3.21
C ILE A 20 -7.22 0.05 -2.02
N ASP A 21 -6.90 -1.23 -2.22
CA ASP A 21 -6.79 -2.22 -1.13
C ASP A 21 -5.70 -1.83 -0.11
N VAL A 22 -4.50 -1.46 -0.57
CA VAL A 22 -3.43 -0.97 0.31
C VAL A 22 -3.88 0.28 1.06
N ALA A 23 -4.49 1.24 0.37
CA ALA A 23 -4.97 2.48 0.99
C ALA A 23 -6.10 2.24 2.01
N ASN A 24 -7.01 1.29 1.74
CA ASN A 24 -8.04 0.86 2.68
C ASN A 24 -7.42 0.20 3.93
N GLN A 25 -6.41 -0.65 3.76
CA GLN A 25 -5.69 -1.29 4.87
C GLN A 25 -4.94 -0.27 5.73
N LEU A 26 -4.31 0.71 5.09
CA LEU A 26 -3.66 1.83 5.76
C LEU A 26 -4.66 2.86 6.33
N LYS A 27 -5.96 2.67 6.09
CA LYS A 27 -7.04 3.61 6.46
C LYS A 27 -6.78 5.05 6.00
N ILE A 28 -6.14 5.20 4.84
CA ILE A 28 -5.91 6.49 4.18
C ILE A 28 -6.92 6.71 3.05
N LYS A 29 -6.93 7.92 2.49
CA LYS A 29 -7.87 8.31 1.45
C LYS A 29 -7.69 7.46 0.19
N THR A 30 -8.75 6.78 -0.23
CA THR A 30 -8.79 5.92 -1.43
C THR A 30 -9.33 6.64 -2.68
N THR A 31 -9.59 7.94 -2.59
CA THR A 31 -10.11 8.74 -3.69
C THR A 31 -8.99 9.33 -4.53
N GLY A 32 -9.09 9.25 -5.86
CA GLY A 32 -8.19 9.93 -6.77
C GLY A 32 -7.73 9.08 -7.95
N THR A 33 -6.74 9.59 -8.68
CA THR A 33 -6.09 8.86 -9.77
C THR A 33 -5.12 7.81 -9.20
N LYS A 34 -4.68 6.87 -10.04
CA LYS A 34 -3.66 5.88 -9.66
C LYS A 34 -2.39 6.54 -9.09
N LEU A 35 -1.98 7.67 -9.67
CA LEU A 35 -0.81 8.42 -9.24
C LEU A 35 -0.98 9.05 -7.85
N GLU A 36 -2.16 9.62 -7.59
CA GLU A 36 -2.46 10.24 -6.29
C GLU A 36 -2.50 9.20 -5.18
N LEU A 37 -3.10 8.03 -5.44
CA LEU A 37 -3.06 6.89 -4.53
C LEU A 37 -1.62 6.43 -4.25
N LEU A 38 -0.80 6.29 -5.29
CA LEU A 38 0.61 5.89 -5.13
C LEU A 38 1.38 6.89 -4.27
N LYS A 39 1.20 8.19 -4.49
CA LYS A 39 1.84 9.24 -3.69
C LYS A 39 1.37 9.18 -2.23
N ALA A 40 0.07 9.05 -1.99
CA ALA A 40 -0.49 8.99 -0.64
C ALA A 40 0.02 7.77 0.13
N ILE A 41 0.03 6.59 -0.50
CA ILE A 41 0.58 5.35 0.07
C ILE A 41 2.06 5.54 0.40
N ARG A 42 2.87 6.02 -0.54
CA ARG A 42 4.30 6.26 -0.30
C ARG A 42 4.54 7.25 0.84
N ALA A 43 3.84 8.38 0.85
CA ALA A 43 3.97 9.38 1.91
C ALA A 43 3.61 8.81 3.29
N HIS A 44 2.58 7.95 3.35
CA HIS A 44 2.18 7.31 4.58
C HIS A 44 3.25 6.33 5.11
N PHE A 45 3.82 5.50 4.24
CA PHE A 45 4.94 4.61 4.60
C PHE A 45 6.23 5.36 4.91
N ASP A 46 6.44 6.56 4.33
CA ASP A 46 7.59 7.39 4.66
C ASP A 46 7.47 7.98 6.07
N THR A 47 6.25 8.35 6.47
CA THR A 47 5.95 8.80 7.84
C THR A 47 5.97 7.65 8.84
N HIS A 48 5.49 6.47 8.45
CA HIS A 48 5.39 5.27 9.29
C HIS A 48 6.36 4.21 8.79
N THR A 49 7.66 4.48 8.95
CA THR A 49 8.73 3.59 8.47
C THR A 49 8.66 2.19 9.09
N GLU A 50 8.05 2.05 10.27
CA GLU A 50 7.78 0.77 10.92
C GLU A 50 6.91 -0.18 10.06
N LEU A 51 5.95 0.38 9.30
CA LEU A 51 5.07 -0.40 8.43
C LEU A 51 5.82 -1.01 7.24
N LYS A 52 6.98 -0.46 6.84
CA LYS A 52 7.83 -1.05 5.79
C LYS A 52 8.44 -2.39 6.23
N SER A 53 8.59 -2.59 7.55
CA SER A 53 9.10 -3.84 8.14
C SER A 53 7.98 -4.82 8.51
N ASP A 54 6.72 -4.39 8.47
CA ASP A 54 5.56 -5.22 8.75
C ASP A 54 5.42 -6.33 7.70
N ALA A 55 5.19 -7.56 8.14
CA ALA A 55 5.06 -8.72 7.25
C ALA A 55 4.04 -8.48 6.13
N GLN A 56 2.92 -7.80 6.45
CA GLN A 56 1.82 -7.54 5.53
C GLN A 56 2.22 -6.66 4.34
N PHE A 57 3.16 -5.73 4.55
CA PHE A 57 3.57 -4.73 3.55
C PHE A 57 5.00 -4.88 3.07
N LYS A 58 5.82 -5.70 3.76
CA LYS A 58 7.24 -5.92 3.41
C LYS A 58 7.42 -6.36 1.95
N GLY A 59 6.48 -7.15 1.42
CA GLY A 59 6.48 -7.60 0.02
C GLY A 59 6.22 -6.51 -1.02
N LEU A 60 5.76 -5.31 -0.62
CA LEU A 60 5.59 -4.15 -1.50
C LEU A 60 6.90 -3.41 -1.78
N PHE A 61 7.84 -3.51 -0.83
CA PHE A 61 9.12 -2.78 -0.84
C PHE A 61 10.30 -3.69 -1.16
N ASN A 62 10.25 -4.94 -0.73
CA ASN A 62 11.30 -5.91 -0.96
C ASN A 62 10.96 -6.68 -2.23
N SER A 63 11.75 -6.45 -3.28
CA SER A 63 11.65 -7.17 -4.55
C SER A 63 12.50 -8.42 -4.57
#